data_AF-A0A182D1Z1-F1
#
_entry.id   AF-A0A182D1Z1-F1
#
_cell.length_a   1.000
_cell.length_b   1.000
_cell.length_c   1.000
_cell.angle_alpha   90.00
_cell.angle_beta   90.00
_cell.angle_gamma   90.00
#
_symmetry.space_group_name_H-M   'P 1'
#
loop_
_entity.id
_entity.type
_entity.pdbx_description
1 polymer ?
#
loop_
_entity_poly.entity_id
_entity_poly.type
_entity_poly.pdbx_seq_one_letter_code
_entity_poly.pdbx_strand_id
1 'polypeptide(L)'
;MDALGQRLAGEMNMPFQQSAGGEFVAGTYRQRFALSSGRFARIGDGLGFKLVLWTPSVEKHIDQHISGVARADGGVDWSFGRRRGLGL
;
A
#
# COMPACT_ATOMS: atom_id res chain seq x y z
N MET A 1 -0.96 10.20 9.96
CA MET A 1 -1.27 8.82 9.52
C MET A 1 -1.00 7.80 10.62
N ASP A 2 -0.11 8.14 11.55
CA ASP A 2 0.43 7.29 12.61
C ASP A 2 -0.63 6.65 13.50
N ALA A 3 -1.69 7.37 13.87
CA ALA A 3 -2.70 6.86 14.79
C ALA A 3 -3.50 5.65 14.23
N LEU A 4 -3.80 5.63 12.92
CA LEU A 4 -4.49 4.47 12.31
C LEU A 4 -3.53 3.29 12.21
N GLY A 5 -2.31 3.53 11.75
CA GLY A 5 -1.27 2.52 11.65
C GLY A 5 -1.00 1.86 12.99
N GLN A 6 -0.86 2.66 14.06
CA GLN A 6 -0.65 2.15 15.42
C GLN A 6 -1.86 1.39 15.97
N ARG A 7 -3.09 1.83 15.71
CA ARG A 7 -4.30 1.10 16.11
C ARG A 7 -4.38 -0.27 15.43
N LEU A 8 -4.22 -0.27 14.10
CA LEU A 8 -4.18 -1.48 13.28
C LEU A 8 -3.05 -2.42 13.72
N ALA A 9 -1.90 -1.87 14.14
CA ALA A 9 -0.78 -2.65 14.65
C ALA A 9 -1.12 -3.38 15.95
N GLY A 10 -1.82 -2.70 16.87
CA GLY A 10 -2.33 -3.31 18.10
C GLY A 10 -3.37 -4.40 17.83
N GLU A 11 -4.30 -4.15 16.92
CA GLU A 11 -5.36 -5.11 16.56
C GLU A 11 -4.81 -6.34 15.82
N MET A 12 -3.84 -6.16 14.92
CA MET A 12 -3.27 -7.26 14.12
C MET A 12 -2.04 -7.91 14.75
N ASN A 13 -1.55 -7.38 15.88
CA ASN A 13 -0.28 -7.79 16.49
C ASN A 13 0.91 -7.72 15.52
N MET A 14 0.88 -6.76 14.60
CA MET A 14 1.83 -6.69 13.49
C MET A 14 2.41 -5.27 13.41
N PRO A 15 3.72 -5.08 13.22
CA PRO A 15 4.31 -3.75 13.25
C PRO A 15 3.82 -2.89 12.09
N PHE A 16 3.38 -1.68 12.41
CA PHE A 16 3.11 -0.64 11.42
C PHE A 16 4.42 -0.02 10.96
N GLN A 17 4.70 -0.14 9.66
CA GLN A 17 5.82 0.52 9.02
C GLN A 17 5.29 1.71 8.22
N GLN A 18 5.66 2.91 8.64
CA GLN A 18 5.38 4.11 7.85
C GLN A 18 6.31 4.15 6.65
N SER A 19 5.77 4.25 5.43
CA SER A 19 6.61 4.58 4.27
C SER A 19 6.77 6.08 4.14
N ALA A 20 8.02 6.52 4.12
CA ALA A 20 8.38 7.90 3.78
C ALA A 20 8.25 8.14 2.27
N GLY A 21 8.01 9.40 1.88
CA GLY A 21 8.07 9.80 0.47
C GLY A 21 9.45 9.49 -0.11
N GLY A 22 9.50 8.76 -1.21
CA GLY A 22 10.71 8.23 -1.84
C GLY A 22 11.01 6.76 -1.53
N GLU A 23 10.25 6.14 -0.63
CA GLU A 23 10.51 4.74 -0.25
C GLU A 23 9.85 3.74 -1.22
N PHE A 24 10.55 2.63 -1.46
CA PHE A 24 10.01 1.49 -2.19
C PHE A 24 9.07 0.67 -1.29
N VAL A 25 7.91 0.35 -1.82
CA VAL A 25 6.83 -0.34 -1.14
C VAL A 25 6.44 -1.55 -1.98
N ALA A 26 6.62 -2.74 -1.44
CA ALA A 26 6.17 -3.98 -2.06
C ALA A 26 5.42 -4.82 -1.04
N GLY A 27 4.47 -5.62 -1.54
CA GLY A 27 3.70 -6.55 -0.73
C GLY A 27 2.30 -6.76 -1.28
N THR A 28 1.49 -7.50 -0.55
CA THR A 28 0.13 -7.82 -0.96
C THR A 28 -0.82 -6.72 -0.53
N TYR A 29 -1.53 -6.13 -1.49
CA TYR A 29 -2.57 -5.15 -1.18
C TYR A 29 -3.79 -5.87 -0.61
N ARG A 30 -4.06 -5.69 0.69
CA ARG A 30 -5.13 -6.43 1.37
C ARG A 30 -6.42 -5.63 1.49
N GLN A 31 -6.34 -4.33 1.77
CA GLN A 31 -7.52 -3.54 2.09
C GLN A 31 -7.31 -2.04 1.89
N ARG A 32 -8.36 -1.32 1.46
CA ARG A 32 -8.43 0.14 1.49
C ARG A 32 -9.05 0.65 2.80
N PHE A 33 -8.52 1.76 3.28
CA PHE A 33 -9.07 2.53 4.38
C PHE A 33 -9.41 3.93 3.87
N ALA A 34 -10.66 4.36 4.05
CA ALA A 34 -11.07 5.73 3.79
C ALA A 34 -11.06 6.50 5.12
N LEU A 35 -10.22 7.52 5.23
CA LEU A 35 -10.11 8.39 6.38
C LEU A 35 -10.47 9.83 6.00
N SER A 36 -10.73 10.66 7.02
CA SER A 36 -10.94 12.11 6.83
C SER A 36 -9.75 12.81 6.19
N SER A 37 -8.54 12.25 6.33
CA SER A 37 -7.29 12.76 5.74
C SER A 37 -7.01 12.23 4.32
N GLY A 38 -7.83 11.33 3.79
CA GLY A 38 -7.64 10.72 2.48
C GLY A 38 -7.85 9.20 2.49
N ARG A 39 -7.54 8.56 1.37
CA ARG A 39 -7.66 7.10 1.22
C ARG A 39 -6.28 6.46 1.32
N PHE A 40 -6.21 5.31 1.98
CA PHE A 40 -4.97 4.59 2.24
C PHE A 40 -5.08 3.12 1.86
N ALA A 41 -4.05 2.60 1.22
CA ALA A 41 -3.92 1.19 0.89
C ALA A 41 -3.06 0.51 1.95
N ARG A 42 -3.55 -0.59 2.52
CA ARG A 42 -2.76 -1.46 3.38
C ARG A 42 -2.04 -2.50 2.55
N ILE A 43 -0.72 -2.42 2.57
CA ILE A 43 0.19 -3.37 1.94
C ILE A 43 0.78 -4.25 3.04
N GLY A 44 0.56 -5.56 2.96
CA GLY A 44 1.16 -6.51 3.89
C GLY A 44 2.37 -7.20 3.26
N ASP A 45 3.50 -7.20 3.94
CA ASP A 45 4.72 -7.92 3.53
C ASP A 45 4.88 -9.28 4.26
N GLY A 46 3.97 -9.58 5.19
CA GLY A 46 3.97 -10.84 5.96
C GLY A 46 4.71 -10.73 7.29
N LEU A 47 5.68 -9.83 7.42
CA LEU A 47 6.34 -9.47 8.69
C LEU A 47 5.75 -8.22 9.34
N GLY A 48 5.09 -7.39 8.53
CA GLY A 48 4.60 -6.08 8.89
C GLY A 48 3.54 -5.63 7.88
N PHE A 49 3.02 -4.43 8.09
CA PHE A 49 2.21 -3.77 7.08
C PHE A 49 2.57 -2.29 6.94
N LYS A 50 2.38 -1.79 5.74
CA LYS A 50 2.59 -0.41 5.36
C LYS A 50 1.27 0.22 4.95
N LEU A 51 1.05 1.46 5.37
CA LEU A 51 -0.05 2.29 4.88
C LEU A 51 0.53 3.31 3.92
N VAL A 52 0.06 3.29 2.69
CA VAL A 52 0.43 4.28 1.68
C VAL A 52 -0.80 4.96 1.12
N LEU A 53 -0.63 6.13 0.50
CA LEU A 53 -1.74 6.79 -0.19
C LEU A 53 -2.32 5.84 -1.25
N TRP A 54 -3.62 5.62 -1.14
CA TRP A 54 -4.35 4.81 -2.11
C TRP A 54 -4.47 5.59 -3.41
N THR A 55 -4.24 4.91 -4.53
CA THR A 55 -4.50 5.44 -5.86
C THR A 55 -5.46 4.51 -6.61
N PRO A 56 -6.26 5.00 -7.57
CA PRO A 56 -7.23 4.17 -8.28
C PRO A 56 -6.60 2.97 -9.02
N SER A 57 -5.31 3.06 -9.39
CA SER A 57 -4.59 1.98 -10.10
C SER A 57 -4.46 0.69 -9.28
N VAL A 58 -4.33 0.79 -7.95
CA VAL A 58 -4.21 -0.37 -7.04
C VAL A 58 -5.57 -1.00 -6.71
N GLU A 59 -6.68 -0.29 -6.93
CA GLU A 59 -8.02 -0.80 -6.58
C GLU A 59 -8.36 -2.14 -7.25
N LYS A 60 -7.92 -2.33 -8.50
CA LYS A 60 -8.14 -3.58 -9.26
C LYS A 60 -7.22 -4.73 -8.83
N HIS A 61 -6.31 -4.48 -7.89
CA HIS A 61 -5.25 -5.41 -7.48
C HIS A 61 -5.39 -5.85 -6.01
N ILE A 62 -6.61 -5.87 -5.47
CA ILE A 62 -6.86 -6.39 -4.12
C ILE A 62 -6.53 -7.88 -4.03
N ASP A 63 -5.92 -8.28 -2.91
CA ASP A 63 -5.30 -9.58 -2.67
C ASP A 63 -4.21 -9.97 -3.69
N GLN A 64 -3.70 -9.01 -4.47
CA GLN A 64 -2.57 -9.22 -5.36
C GLN A 64 -1.29 -8.62 -4.80
N HIS A 65 -0.16 -9.25 -5.15
CA HIS A 65 1.15 -8.73 -4.84
C HIS A 65 1.46 -7.55 -5.77
N ILE A 66 1.68 -6.38 -5.18
CA ILE A 66 1.96 -5.15 -5.89
C ILE A 66 3.24 -4.53 -5.35
N SER A 67 3.94 -3.80 -6.21
CA SER A 67 5.13 -3.03 -5.84
C SER A 67 4.96 -1.59 -6.29
N GLY A 68 5.66 -0.65 -5.70
CA GLY A 68 5.57 0.74 -6.08
C GLY A 68 6.52 1.64 -5.29
N VAL A 69 6.63 2.89 -5.72
CA VAL A 69 7.46 3.90 -5.06
C VAL A 69 6.56 5.03 -4.60
N ALA A 70 6.56 5.30 -3.29
CA ALA A 70 5.89 6.48 -2.77
C ALA A 70 6.63 7.72 -3.29
N ARG A 71 5.93 8.65 -3.92
CA ARG A 71 6.50 9.92 -4.38
C ARG A 71 6.35 10.97 -3.28
N ALA A 72 7.28 11.90 -3.21
CA ALA A 72 7.23 13.03 -2.27
C ALA A 72 5.99 13.91 -2.46
N ASP A 73 5.39 13.89 -3.66
CA ASP A 73 4.16 14.60 -4.03
C ASP A 73 2.88 13.95 -3.45
N GLY A 74 3.01 12.85 -2.70
CA GLY A 74 1.88 12.13 -2.09
C GLY A 74 1.21 11.10 -2.99
N GLY A 75 1.62 10.99 -4.27
CA GLY A 75 1.25 9.88 -5.13
C GLY A 75 2.11 8.63 -4.86
N VAL A 76 1.61 7.45 -5.24
CA VAL A 76 2.41 6.21 -5.29
C VAL A 76 2.45 5.74 -6.74
N ASP A 77 3.66 5.56 -7.27
CA ASP A 77 3.87 4.96 -8.59
C ASP A 77 3.85 3.45 -8.44
N TRP A 78 2.76 2.81 -8.85
CA TRP A 78 2.60 1.35 -8.70
C TRP A 78 3.12 0.60 -9.93
N SER A 79 3.97 -0.37 -9.66
CA SER A 79 4.40 -1.44 -10.55
C SER A 79 3.70 -2.75 -10.20
N PHE A 80 2.67 -3.11 -10.96
CA PHE A 80 2.00 -4.40 -10.87
C PHE A 80 2.79 -5.44 -11.65
N GLY A 81 3.32 -6.45 -10.97
CA GLY A 81 4.15 -7.49 -11.58
C GLY A 81 3.43 -8.21 -12.72
N ARG A 82 4.02 -8.12 -13.93
CA ARG A 82 3.69 -8.84 -15.18
C ARG A 82 2.29 -8.57 -15.78
N ARG A 83 2.25 -7.54 -16.62
CA ARG A 83 1.35 -7.44 -17.76
C ARG A 83 1.66 -8.60 -18.73
N ARG A 84 1.02 -9.77 -18.58
CA ARG A 84 0.88 -10.73 -19.69
C ARG A 84 -0.12 -10.12 -20.68
N GLY A 85 0.40 -9.19 -21.47
CA GLY A 85 -0.24 -8.58 -22.63
C GLY A 85 0.82 -8.42 -23.70
N LEU A 86 1.47 -9.52 -24.07
CA LEU A 86 2.02 -9.64 -25.43
C LEU A 86 0.81 -9.95 -26.30
N GLY A 87 0.24 -8.88 -26.85
CA GLY A 87 -0.67 -9.00 -27.98
C GLY A 87 0.16 -9.37 -29.21
N LEU A 88 -0.22 -10.46 -29.86
CA LEU A 88 -0.07 -10.69 -31.29
C LEU A 88 -1.16 -11.67 -31.71
#